data_AF-A0A2W7Q9K5-F1
#
_entry.id   AF-A0A2W7Q9K5-F1
#
_cell.length_a   1.000
_cell.length_b   1.000
_cell.length_c   1.000
_cell.angle_alpha   90.00
_cell.angle_beta   90.00
_cell.angle_gamma   90.00
#
_symmetry.space_group_name_H-M   'P 1'
#
loop_
_entity.id
_entity.type
_entity.pdbx_description
1 polymer ?
#
loop_
_entity_poly.entity_id
_entity_poly.type
_entity_poly.pdbx_seq_one_letter_code
_entity_poly.pdbx_strand_id
1 'polypeptide(L)' 'MVDRILALFAFIMLGVFVGILVYKLQRWDITLVAGFAMLLAGWDLLRKQDS' A
#
# COMPACT_ATOMS: atom_id res chain seq x y z
N MET A 1 16.06 5.51 11.89
CA MET A 1 15.13 4.51 12.47
C MET A 1 13.69 4.99 12.44
N VAL A 2 13.40 6.21 12.91
CA VAL A 2 12.05 6.80 12.92
C VAL A 2 11.43 6.85 11.51
N ASP A 3 12.18 7.26 10.49
CA ASP A 3 11.68 7.34 9.10
C ASP A 3 11.24 5.99 8.53
N ARG A 4 11.95 4.91 8.90
CA ARG A 4 11.66 3.55 8.42
C ARG A 4 10.44 2.96 9.11
N ILE A 5 10.27 3.23 10.41
CA ILE A 5 9.05 2.87 11.16
C ILE A 5 7.86 3.67 10.66
N LEU A 6 8.03 4.97 10.40
CA LEU A 6 6.98 5.84 9.88
C LEU A 6 6.55 5.43 8.46
N ALA A 7 7.51 5.06 7.60
CA ALA A 7 7.23 4.55 6.27
C ALA A 7 6.46 3.22 6.31
N LEU A 8 6.87 2.29 7.17
CA LEU A 8 6.17 1.02 7.38
C LEU A 8 4.74 1.26 7.88
N PHE A 9 4.57 2.16 8.85
CA PHE A 9 3.25 2.52 9.39
C PHE A 9 2.35 3.16 8.34
N ALA A 10 2.88 4.09 7.54
CA ALA A 10 2.17 4.72 6.44
C ALA A 10 1.73 3.70 5.38
N PHE A 11 2.58 2.72 5.07
CA PHE A 11 2.26 1.64 4.14
C PHE A 11 1.14 0.73 4.68
N ILE A 12 1.18 0.37 5.96
CA ILE A 12 0.12 -0.42 6.60
C ILE A 12 -1.21 0.34 6.56
N MET A 13 -1.21 1.62 6.93
CA MET A 13 -2.41 2.47 6.88
C MET A 13 -2.99 2.57 5.47
N LEU A 14 -2.12 2.78 4.47
CA LEU A 14 -2.52 2.80 3.06
C LEU A 14 -3.13 1.45 2.64
N GLY A 15 -2.48 0.35 3.02
CA GLY A 15 -2.94 -1.01 2.79
C GLY A 15 -4.35 -1.24 3.33
N VAL A 16 -4.58 -0.89 4.59
CA VAL A 16 -5.88 -1.05 5.25
C VAL A 16 -6.96 -0.20 4.58
N PHE A 17 -6.68 1.08 4.32
CA PHE A 17 -7.65 1.98 3.71
C PHE A 17 -8.08 1.50 2.31
N VAL A 18 -7.10 1.16 1.47
CA VAL A 18 -7.35 0.65 0.12
C VAL A 18 -8.06 -0.70 0.17
N GLY A 19 -7.69 -1.59 1.09
CA GLY A 19 -8.37 -2.87 1.30
C GLY A 19 -9.86 -2.69 1.65
N ILE A 20 -10.19 -1.76 2.55
CA ILE A 20 -11.57 -1.42 2.89
C ILE A 20 -12.31 -0.86 1.68
N LEU A 21 -11.67 0.02 0.89
CA LEU A 21 -12.27 0.60 -0.30
C LEU A 21 -12.62 -0.48 -1.34
N VAL A 22 -11.69 -1.41 -1.59
CA VAL A 22 -11.90 -2.55 -2.49
C VAL A 22 -13.04 -3.43 -1.99
N TYR A 23 -13.06 -3.76 -0.70
CA TYR A 23 -14.12 -4.57 -0.10
C TYR A 23 -15.50 -3.91 -0.21
N LYS A 24 -15.59 -2.60 0.03
CA LYS A 24 -16.87 -1.89 0.04
C LYS A 24 -17.43 -1.64 -1.36
N LEU A 25 -16.56 -1.44 -2.34
CA LEU A 25 -16.97 -1.00 -3.67
C LEU A 25 -17.19 -2.17 -4.64
N GLN A 26 -16.53 -3.32 -4.41
CA GLN A 26 -16.68 -4.56 -5.20
C GLN A 26 -16.58 -4.36 -6.73
N ARG A 27 -15.88 -3.31 -7.18
CA ARG A 27 -15.62 -3.04 -8.61
C ARG A 27 -14.26 -3.59 -9.01
N TRP A 28 -14.27 -4.50 -9.97
CA TRP A 28 -13.06 -5.13 -10.52
C TRP A 28 -12.00 -4.15 -11.03
N ASP A 29 -12.44 -3.07 -11.66
CA ASP A 29 -11.57 -1.98 -12.14
C ASP A 29 -10.71 -1.41 -11.02
N ILE A 30 -11.35 -1.12 -9.88
CA ILE A 30 -10.72 -0.48 -8.73
C ILE A 30 -9.88 -1.48 -7.96
N THR A 31 -10.32 -2.74 -7.86
CA THR A 31 -9.52 -3.82 -7.28
C THR A 31 -8.19 -4.01 -8.01
N LEU A 32 -8.20 -4.00 -9.34
CA LEU A 32 -6.98 -4.16 -10.13
C LEU A 32 -6.05 -2.97 -9.96
N VAL A 33 -6.55 -1.74 -10.13
CA VAL A 33 -5.74 -0.52 -9.98
C VAL A 33 -5.19 -0.39 -8.55
N ALA A 34 -6.01 -0.66 -7.54
CA ALA A 34 -5.61 -0.69 -6.14
C ALA A 34 -4.53 -1.75 -5.87
N GLY A 35 -4.67 -2.95 -6.44
CA GLY A 35 -3.70 -4.03 -6.32
C GLY A 35 -2.35 -3.65 -6.91
N PHE A 36 -2.32 -3.06 -8.11
CA PHE A 36 -1.09 -2.56 -8.72
C PHE A 36 -0.45 -1.43 -7.91
N ALA A 37 -1.27 -0.50 -7.39
CA ALA A 37 -0.78 0.58 -6.54
C ALA A 37 -0.17 0.04 -5.23
N MET A 38 -0.78 -0.95 -4.58
CA MET A 38 -0.21 -1.62 -3.41
C MET A 38 1.10 -2.35 -3.73
N LEU A 39 1.17 -3.04 -4.87
CA LEU A 39 2.39 -3.72 -5.32
C LEU A 39 3.54 -2.73 -5.50
N LEU A 40 3.28 -1.60 -6.18
CA LEU A 40 4.28 -0.55 -6.39
C LEU A 40 4.70 0.12 -5.09
N ALA A 41 3.74 0.42 -4.21
CA ALA A 41 4.04 1.00 -2.90
C ALA A 41 4.83 0.03 -2.02
N GLY A 42 4.55 -1.27 -2.09
CA GLY A 42 5.34 -2.29 -1.41
C GLY A 42 6.75 -2.37 -1.97
N TRP A 43 6.89 -2.31 -3.30
CA TRP A 43 8.19 -2.29 -3.96
C TRP A 43 9.02 -1.06 -3.59
N ASP A 44 8.42 0.13 -3.52
CA ASP A 44 9.07 1.36 -3.06
C ASP A 44 9.57 1.22 -1.61
N LEU A 45 8.74 0.64 -0.74
CA LEU A 45 9.09 0.40 0.66
C LEU A 45 10.27 -0.57 0.81
N LEU A 46 10.28 -1.67 0.05
CA LEU A 46 11.42 -2.61 0.03
C LEU A 46 12.69 -1.93 -0.49
N ARG A 47 12.60 -1.19 -1.60
CA ARG A 47 13.75 -0.53 -2.23
C ARG A 47 14.32 0.58 -1.36
N LYS A 48 13.48 1.35 -0.66
CA LYS A 48 13.90 2.42 0.24
C LYS A 48 14.61 1.91 1.51
N GLN A 49 14.46 0.63 1.81
CA GLN A 49 15.11 -0.03 2.93
C GLN A 49 16.56 -0.47 2.61
N ASP A 50 16.92 -0.56 1.33
CA ASP A 50 18.25 -0.95 0.83
C ASP A 50 19.18 0.25 0.50
N SER A 51 18.74 1.50 0.72
CA SER A 51 19.55 2.73 0.62
C SER A 51 19.74 3.40 1.98
#